data_AF-A0A6J1P6D7-F1
#
_entry.id   AF-A0A6J1P6D7-F1
#
_cell.length_a   1.000
_cell.length_b   1.000
_cell.length_c   1.000
_cell.angle_alpha   90.00
_cell.angle_beta   90.00
_cell.angle_gamma   90.00
#
_symmetry.space_group_name_H-M   'P 1'
#
loop_
_entity.id
_entity.type
_entity.pdbx_description
1 polymer ?
#
loop_
_entity_poly.entity_id
_entity_poly.type
_entity_poly.pdbx_seq_one_letter_code
_entity_poly.pdbx_strand_id
1 'polypeptide(L)'
;MPKRKSQLSRQLSQIRSAQRRRTQEPAAENEQRLLQNREFMSQAGSGECTSSSEQAEHLACQSTIISQALPRESGAKHAQRLAYFRKRVSAMRETETSVERSDRLASQRMRTSQARAQETSAERVRRLAYLSEHVNSTRDRENSVVRSARLASQRARSMEARALESSDERAQRLAFLREHVAATRANETSGERSERLASQRTIASQARERQSVRARNLAHGFRSAFNYDCSIDYAQLITVKLGEMSKTCPKCLALKWIDEPNGMCCAAGKIVLPDIPEPPQPLKDLLTGHHVLSTQFLKNIRKYNSLFQMTSFGAKEIREGNFMPTFKIEGQVYHLIGSLLPLSGQSPQFLQIYFISDADQLSLRSNIAPNLNIDLINDLQTLLNSYNIYIRSFKHNLEHNSLSDNLKLIIHADHTPQNQNRGRFNSG
;
A
#
# COMPACT_ATOMS: atom_id res chain seq x y z
N MET A 1 -27.56 -70.06 58.79
CA MET A 1 -26.09 -69.83 58.71
C MET A 1 -25.77 -68.36 58.43
N PRO A 2 -25.69 -67.47 59.44
CA PRO A 2 -25.58 -66.02 59.25
C PRO A 2 -24.15 -65.48 59.48
N LYS A 3 -23.10 -66.11 58.91
CA LYS A 3 -21.69 -65.76 59.22
C LYS A 3 -20.91 -65.01 58.11
N ARG A 4 -21.40 -64.89 56.86
CA ARG A 4 -20.66 -64.19 55.78
C ARG A 4 -20.90 -62.67 55.68
N LYS A 5 -22.06 -62.16 56.12
CA LYS A 5 -22.35 -60.70 56.08
C LYS A 5 -21.57 -59.89 57.13
N SER A 6 -21.09 -60.52 58.21
CA SER A 6 -20.38 -59.83 59.30
C SER A 6 -18.90 -59.55 58.99
N GLN A 7 -18.26 -60.36 58.15
CA GLN A 7 -16.86 -60.14 57.73
C GLN A 7 -16.76 -58.97 56.74
N LEU A 8 -17.68 -58.90 55.78
CA LEU A 8 -17.72 -57.83 54.78
C LEU A 8 -18.13 -56.49 55.40
N SER A 9 -19.05 -56.50 56.38
CA SER A 9 -19.39 -55.27 57.10
C SER A 9 -18.26 -54.77 57.99
N ARG A 10 -17.47 -55.69 58.60
CA ARG A 10 -16.24 -55.33 59.33
C ARG A 10 -15.15 -54.78 58.43
N GLN A 11 -14.96 -55.34 57.23
CA GLN A 11 -13.99 -54.79 56.26
C GLN A 11 -14.41 -53.41 55.77
N LEU A 12 -15.70 -53.21 55.46
CA LEU A 12 -16.21 -51.91 55.03
C LEU A 12 -16.20 -50.87 56.16
N SER A 13 -16.40 -51.29 57.42
CA SER A 13 -16.27 -50.38 58.56
C SER A 13 -14.82 -50.00 58.83
N GLN A 14 -13.87 -50.93 58.64
CA GLN A 14 -12.43 -50.66 58.71
C GLN A 14 -11.94 -49.74 57.59
N ILE A 15 -12.45 -49.91 56.36
CA ILE A 15 -12.13 -49.02 55.23
C ILE A 15 -12.69 -47.60 55.48
N ARG A 16 -13.93 -47.50 55.97
CA ARG A 16 -14.55 -46.20 56.27
C ARG A 16 -13.89 -45.51 57.46
N SER A 17 -13.46 -46.26 58.48
CA SER A 17 -12.72 -45.67 59.62
C SER A 17 -11.33 -45.22 59.21
N ALA A 18 -10.63 -45.96 58.34
CA ALA A 18 -9.35 -45.55 57.76
C ALA A 18 -9.49 -44.30 56.87
N GLN A 19 -10.56 -44.20 56.06
CA GLN A 19 -10.84 -43.01 55.26
C GLN A 19 -11.19 -41.80 56.13
N ARG A 20 -11.98 -41.98 57.21
CA ARG A 20 -12.29 -40.89 58.15
C ARG A 20 -11.05 -40.39 58.89
N ARG A 21 -10.15 -41.29 59.30
CA ARG A 21 -8.85 -40.92 59.89
C ARG A 21 -8.00 -40.10 58.92
N ARG A 22 -7.97 -40.43 57.62
CA ARG A 22 -7.24 -39.64 56.59
C ARG A 22 -7.83 -38.25 56.35
N THR A 23 -9.15 -38.07 56.50
CA THR A 23 -9.80 -36.77 56.32
C THR A 23 -9.75 -35.87 57.56
N GLN A 24 -9.48 -36.45 58.73
CA GLN A 24 -9.35 -35.72 60.00
C GLN A 24 -7.90 -35.56 60.45
N GLU A 25 -6.95 -36.04 59.64
CA GLU A 25 -5.51 -35.96 59.92
C GLU A 25 -5.06 -34.48 59.85
N PRO A 26 -4.42 -33.94 60.89
CA PRO A 26 -3.87 -32.59 60.87
C PRO A 26 -2.89 -32.42 59.71
N ALA A 27 -2.88 -31.23 59.09
CA ALA A 27 -2.07 -30.97 57.89
C ALA A 27 -0.58 -31.33 58.09
N ALA A 28 -0.02 -31.09 59.28
CA ALA A 28 1.36 -31.42 59.62
C ALA A 28 1.65 -32.93 59.61
N GLU A 29 0.75 -33.79 60.12
CA GLU A 29 0.93 -35.25 60.10
C GLU A 29 0.76 -35.83 58.68
N ASN A 30 -0.14 -35.25 57.88
CA ASN A 30 -0.30 -35.65 56.48
C ASN A 30 0.93 -35.26 55.64
N GLU A 31 1.52 -34.09 55.91
CA GLU A 31 2.76 -33.63 55.27
C GLU A 31 3.96 -34.49 55.68
N GLN A 32 4.07 -34.85 56.97
CA GLN A 32 5.12 -35.75 57.47
C GLN A 32 4.99 -37.17 56.89
N ARG A 33 3.76 -37.67 56.66
CA ARG A 33 3.51 -38.95 56.00
C ARG A 33 3.75 -38.89 54.48
N LEU A 34 3.48 -37.74 53.84
CA LEU A 34 3.83 -37.52 52.43
C LEU A 34 5.35 -37.39 52.24
N LEU A 35 6.06 -36.82 53.23
CA LEU A 35 7.52 -36.79 53.29
C LEU A 35 8.09 -38.19 53.49
N GLN A 36 7.56 -38.99 54.41
CA GLN A 36 7.94 -40.41 54.55
C GLN A 36 7.63 -41.22 53.29
N ASN A 37 6.52 -40.96 52.59
CA ASN A 37 6.24 -41.60 51.29
C ASN A 37 7.17 -41.10 50.18
N ARG A 38 7.58 -39.83 50.19
CA ARG A 38 8.60 -39.30 49.27
C ARG A 38 9.98 -39.89 49.57
N GLU A 39 10.34 -40.05 50.83
CA GLU A 39 11.57 -40.72 51.26
C GLU A 39 11.53 -42.19 50.87
N PHE A 40 10.42 -42.90 51.08
CA PHE A 40 10.22 -44.29 50.67
C PHE A 40 10.26 -44.46 49.15
N MET A 41 9.65 -43.54 48.38
CA MET A 41 9.73 -43.53 46.91
C MET A 41 11.12 -43.10 46.41
N SER A 42 11.86 -42.28 47.15
CA SER A 42 13.25 -41.93 46.82
C SER A 42 14.22 -43.07 47.16
N GLN A 43 13.96 -43.82 48.23
CA GLN A 43 14.70 -45.03 48.60
C GLN A 43 14.39 -46.16 47.59
N ALA A 44 13.14 -46.30 47.15
CA ALA A 44 12.76 -47.19 46.05
C ALA A 44 13.32 -46.74 44.69
N GLY A 45 13.53 -45.43 44.49
CA GLY A 45 14.19 -44.85 43.32
C GLY A 45 15.72 -44.80 43.38
N SER A 46 16.31 -45.17 44.52
CA SER A 46 17.77 -45.26 44.73
C SER A 46 18.32 -46.67 44.53
N GLY A 47 17.45 -47.66 44.28
CA GLY A 47 17.89 -48.92 43.71
C GLY A 47 18.25 -48.70 42.25
N GLU A 48 19.54 -48.75 41.92
CA GLU A 48 20.02 -48.82 40.55
C GLU A 48 19.29 -49.98 39.84
N CYS A 49 18.33 -49.64 38.99
CA CYS A 49 17.63 -50.59 38.13
C CYS A 49 18.65 -51.04 37.07
N THR A 50 19.27 -52.19 37.29
CA THR A 50 20.52 -52.63 36.63
C THR A 50 20.28 -53.50 35.40
N SER A 51 19.09 -53.52 34.81
CA SER A 51 18.89 -54.15 33.49
C SER A 51 17.85 -53.44 32.61
N SER A 52 18.13 -53.37 31.30
CA SER A 52 17.20 -52.85 30.27
C SER A 52 15.85 -53.60 30.23
N SER A 53 15.80 -54.81 30.79
CA SER A 53 14.58 -55.64 30.87
C SER A 53 13.60 -55.10 31.91
N GLU A 54 14.08 -54.78 33.11
CA GLU A 54 13.25 -54.27 34.21
C GLU A 54 12.66 -52.89 33.88
N GLN A 55 13.43 -52.04 33.19
CA GLN A 55 12.93 -50.75 32.69
C GLN A 55 11.84 -50.92 31.63
N ALA A 56 11.98 -51.91 30.73
CA ALA A 56 10.98 -52.22 29.72
C ALA A 56 9.68 -52.79 30.35
N GLU A 57 9.82 -53.66 31.35
CA GLU A 57 8.69 -54.21 32.11
C GLU A 57 7.95 -53.14 32.91
N HIS A 58 8.69 -52.21 33.54
CA HIS A 58 8.11 -51.07 34.24
C HIS A 58 7.33 -50.14 33.30
N LEU A 59 7.90 -49.81 32.12
CA LEU A 59 7.23 -49.01 31.09
C LEU A 59 6.00 -49.74 30.51
N ALA A 60 6.06 -51.06 30.35
CA ALA A 60 4.94 -51.88 29.90
C ALA A 60 3.80 -51.90 30.93
N CYS A 61 4.13 -52.01 32.21
CA CYS A 61 3.18 -51.90 33.32
C CYS A 61 2.51 -50.51 33.34
N GLN A 62 3.31 -49.44 33.20
CA GLN A 62 2.79 -48.07 33.14
C GLN A 62 1.89 -47.83 31.93
N SER A 63 2.26 -48.33 30.75
CA SER A 63 1.43 -48.30 29.54
C SER A 63 0.11 -49.03 29.74
N THR A 64 0.13 -50.18 30.44
CA THR A 64 -1.07 -50.97 30.76
C THR A 64 -2.00 -50.23 31.71
N ILE A 65 -1.46 -49.56 32.73
CA ILE A 65 -2.24 -48.74 33.65
C ILE A 65 -2.90 -47.57 32.89
N ILE A 66 -2.15 -46.92 32.00
CA ILE A 66 -2.66 -45.80 31.18
C ILE A 66 -3.75 -46.28 30.22
N SER A 67 -3.56 -47.42 29.54
CA SER A 67 -4.54 -47.96 28.59
C SER A 67 -5.86 -48.39 29.26
N GLN A 68 -5.81 -48.79 30.54
CA GLN A 68 -7.01 -49.10 31.33
C GLN A 68 -7.69 -47.84 31.92
N ALA A 69 -6.92 -46.78 32.22
CA ALA A 69 -7.43 -45.56 32.83
C ALA A 69 -8.06 -44.58 31.81
N LEU A 70 -7.48 -44.47 30.61
CA LEU A 70 -7.92 -43.52 29.57
C LEU A 70 -9.38 -43.74 29.09
N PRO A 71 -9.86 -44.98 28.86
CA PRO A 71 -11.25 -45.21 28.44
C PRO A 71 -12.28 -44.90 29.53
N ARG A 72 -11.85 -44.86 30.80
CA ARG A 72 -12.69 -44.55 31.97
C ARG A 72 -12.69 -43.05 32.30
N GLU A 73 -11.99 -42.24 31.52
CA GLU A 73 -11.88 -40.78 31.69
C GLU A 73 -13.19 -40.10 31.28
N SER A 74 -13.70 -39.16 32.09
CA SER A 74 -14.87 -38.37 31.70
C SER A 74 -14.53 -37.42 30.54
N GLY A 75 -15.51 -37.10 29.69
CA GLY A 75 -15.30 -36.20 28.54
C GLY A 75 -14.67 -34.85 28.91
N ALA A 76 -15.01 -34.31 30.08
CA ALA A 76 -14.43 -33.07 30.61
C ALA A 76 -12.94 -33.22 30.99
N LYS A 77 -12.55 -34.32 31.65
CA LYS A 77 -11.15 -34.59 32.00
C LYS A 77 -10.32 -34.83 30.74
N HIS A 78 -10.87 -35.57 29.78
CA HIS A 78 -10.24 -35.80 28.48
C HIS A 78 -9.99 -34.49 27.70
N ALA A 79 -11.00 -33.61 27.65
CA ALA A 79 -10.87 -32.30 27.00
C ALA A 79 -9.81 -31.42 27.70
N GLN A 80 -9.79 -31.41 29.04
CA GLN A 80 -8.80 -30.67 29.82
C GLN A 80 -7.38 -31.19 29.58
N ARG A 81 -7.19 -32.51 29.52
CA ARG A 81 -5.91 -33.15 29.20
C ARG A 81 -5.42 -32.78 27.80
N LEU A 82 -6.29 -32.86 26.78
CA LEU A 82 -5.94 -32.44 25.42
C LEU A 82 -5.62 -30.95 25.34
N ALA A 83 -6.35 -30.10 26.06
CA ALA A 83 -6.09 -28.66 26.11
C ALA A 83 -4.71 -28.36 26.74
N TYR A 84 -4.36 -29.06 27.82
CA TYR A 84 -3.04 -28.96 28.43
C TYR A 84 -1.93 -29.36 27.43
N PHE A 85 -2.07 -30.48 26.73
CA PHE A 85 -1.08 -30.91 25.73
C PHE A 85 -0.96 -29.93 24.56
N ARG A 86 -2.07 -29.36 24.07
CA ARG A 86 -2.04 -28.32 23.03
C ARG A 86 -1.26 -27.09 23.47
N LYS A 87 -1.51 -26.60 24.70
CA LYS A 87 -0.77 -25.46 25.26
C LYS A 87 0.73 -25.77 25.38
N ARG A 88 1.08 -26.94 25.90
CA ARG A 88 2.48 -27.36 26.05
C ARG A 88 3.20 -27.45 24.71
N VAL A 89 2.56 -28.03 23.69
CA VAL A 89 3.12 -28.15 22.33
C VAL A 89 3.23 -26.77 21.65
N SER A 90 2.30 -25.84 21.88
CA SER A 90 2.42 -24.46 21.38
C SER A 90 3.65 -23.77 21.96
N ALA A 91 3.81 -23.81 23.28
CA ALA A 91 4.95 -23.20 23.96
C ALA A 91 6.29 -23.76 23.46
N MET A 92 6.39 -25.09 23.29
CA MET A 92 7.61 -25.70 22.72
C MET A 92 7.88 -25.28 21.28
N ARG A 93 6.85 -24.99 20.47
CA ARG A 93 7.01 -24.52 19.08
C ARG A 93 7.38 -23.04 19.00
N GLU A 94 6.99 -22.24 19.98
CA GLU A 94 7.34 -20.81 20.05
C GLU A 94 8.82 -20.60 20.38
N THR A 95 9.41 -21.50 21.16
CA THR A 95 10.84 -21.49 21.51
C THR A 95 11.72 -22.29 20.55
N GLU A 96 11.15 -22.85 19.47
CA GLU A 96 11.84 -23.74 18.55
C GLU A 96 12.83 -22.97 17.67
N THR A 97 14.07 -23.44 17.60
CA THR A 97 15.07 -22.86 16.69
C THR A 97 14.77 -23.18 15.22
N SER A 98 15.36 -22.43 14.29
CA SER A 98 15.15 -22.67 12.85
C SER A 98 15.57 -24.08 12.42
N VAL A 99 16.65 -24.61 12.99
CA VAL A 99 17.18 -25.96 12.68
C VAL A 99 16.23 -27.03 13.22
N GLU A 100 15.85 -26.96 14.49
CA GLU A 100 14.90 -27.90 15.11
C GLU A 100 13.55 -27.92 14.35
N ARG A 101 13.08 -26.73 13.94
CA ARG A 101 11.88 -26.60 13.10
C ARG A 101 12.04 -27.31 11.76
N SER A 102 13.19 -27.15 11.11
CA SER A 102 13.48 -27.80 9.83
C SER A 102 13.47 -29.32 9.98
N ASP A 103 14.14 -29.85 11.00
CA ASP A 103 14.26 -31.29 11.27
C ASP A 103 12.92 -31.92 11.66
N ARG A 104 12.12 -31.23 12.48
CA ARG A 104 10.76 -31.66 12.81
C ARG A 104 9.87 -31.72 11.57
N LEU A 105 9.93 -30.70 10.71
CA LEU A 105 9.17 -30.68 9.46
C LEU A 105 9.67 -31.75 8.48
N ALA A 106 10.98 -32.02 8.41
CA ALA A 106 11.54 -33.11 7.62
C ALA A 106 11.04 -34.47 8.11
N SER A 107 11.08 -34.70 9.43
CA SER A 107 10.56 -35.92 10.06
C SER A 107 9.06 -36.10 9.83
N GLN A 108 8.29 -35.00 9.82
CA GLN A 108 6.86 -35.03 9.47
C GLN A 108 6.62 -35.35 7.99
N ARG A 109 7.42 -34.78 7.07
CA ARG A 109 7.38 -35.13 5.64
C ARG A 109 7.69 -36.61 5.42
N MET A 110 8.68 -37.16 6.10
CA MET A 110 9.04 -38.57 6.00
C MET A 110 7.90 -39.49 6.48
N ARG A 111 7.35 -39.25 7.68
CA ARG A 111 6.22 -40.03 8.20
C ARG A 111 5.00 -39.96 7.29
N THR A 112 4.67 -38.78 6.77
CA THR A 112 3.54 -38.63 5.83
C THR A 112 3.80 -39.30 4.48
N SER A 113 5.03 -39.30 3.98
CA SER A 113 5.41 -40.04 2.77
C SER A 113 5.30 -41.55 2.96
N GLN A 114 5.78 -42.07 4.09
CA GLN A 114 5.68 -43.50 4.42
C GLN A 114 4.23 -43.94 4.57
N ALA A 115 3.41 -43.16 5.30
CA ALA A 115 1.98 -43.43 5.42
C ALA A 115 1.29 -43.45 4.05
N ARG A 116 1.61 -42.49 3.16
CA ARG A 116 1.07 -42.44 1.79
C ARG A 116 1.51 -43.60 0.91
N ALA A 117 2.72 -44.14 1.12
CA ALA A 117 3.22 -45.29 0.39
C ALA A 117 2.52 -46.60 0.80
N GLN A 118 2.02 -46.67 2.04
CA GLN A 118 1.26 -47.80 2.57
C GLN A 118 -0.26 -47.65 2.36
N GLU A 119 -0.75 -46.54 1.79
CA GLU A 119 -2.17 -46.33 1.52
C GLU A 119 -2.71 -47.34 0.52
N THR A 120 -3.86 -47.92 0.84
CA THR A 120 -4.64 -48.72 -0.12
C THR A 120 -5.24 -47.81 -1.21
N SER A 121 -5.61 -48.40 -2.35
CA SER A 121 -6.26 -47.67 -3.45
C SER A 121 -7.55 -46.95 -3.00
N ALA A 122 -8.36 -47.60 -2.16
CA ALA A 122 -9.59 -47.04 -1.62
C ALA A 122 -9.35 -45.85 -0.66
N GLU A 123 -8.31 -45.93 0.18
CA GLU A 123 -7.90 -44.82 1.06
C GLU A 123 -7.36 -43.64 0.24
N ARG A 124 -6.56 -43.92 -0.79
CA ARG A 124 -6.05 -42.91 -1.72
C ARG A 124 -7.19 -42.16 -2.40
N VAL A 125 -8.20 -42.87 -2.91
CA VAL A 125 -9.37 -42.25 -3.57
C VAL A 125 -10.14 -41.38 -2.57
N ARG A 126 -10.42 -41.88 -1.36
CA ARG A 126 -11.09 -41.09 -0.31
C ARG A 126 -10.31 -39.83 0.06
N ARG A 127 -8.99 -39.92 0.19
CA ARG A 127 -8.13 -38.77 0.48
C ARG A 127 -8.15 -37.74 -0.65
N LEU A 128 -8.05 -38.18 -1.91
CA LEU A 128 -8.09 -37.28 -3.06
C LEU A 128 -9.47 -36.62 -3.22
N ALA A 129 -10.56 -37.34 -2.96
CA ALA A 129 -11.91 -36.80 -2.95
C ALA A 129 -12.08 -35.71 -1.88
N TYR A 130 -11.65 -35.99 -0.64
CA TYR A 130 -11.66 -35.02 0.45
C TYR A 130 -10.83 -33.76 0.12
N LEU A 131 -9.63 -33.94 -0.46
CA LEU A 131 -8.78 -32.81 -0.86
C LEU A 131 -9.40 -31.97 -1.96
N SER A 132 -10.05 -32.60 -2.95
CA SER A 132 -10.76 -31.91 -4.02
C SER A 132 -11.90 -31.06 -3.45
N GLU A 133 -12.73 -31.64 -2.58
CA GLU A 133 -13.84 -30.95 -1.93
C GLU A 133 -13.34 -29.79 -1.06
N HIS A 134 -12.30 -30.00 -0.26
CA HIS A 134 -11.72 -28.94 0.56
C HIS A 134 -11.16 -27.79 -0.30
N VAL A 135 -10.47 -28.09 -1.40
CA VAL A 135 -9.93 -27.07 -2.32
C VAL A 135 -11.07 -26.30 -3.01
N ASN A 136 -12.15 -26.96 -3.41
CA ASN A 136 -13.31 -26.27 -3.98
C ASN A 136 -13.98 -25.37 -2.94
N SER A 137 -14.21 -25.89 -1.73
CA SER A 137 -14.80 -25.13 -0.63
C SER A 137 -13.97 -23.90 -0.23
N THR A 138 -12.65 -23.97 -0.32
CA THR A 138 -11.77 -22.80 -0.08
C THR A 138 -11.85 -21.80 -1.23
N ARG A 139 -11.90 -22.27 -2.49
CA ARG A 139 -12.07 -21.43 -3.69
C ARG A 139 -13.41 -20.70 -3.71
N ASP A 140 -14.49 -21.34 -3.26
CA ASP A 140 -15.83 -20.73 -3.19
C ASP A 140 -15.90 -19.57 -2.19
N ARG A 141 -15.03 -19.60 -1.17
CA ARG A 141 -14.90 -18.54 -0.16
C ARG A 141 -13.81 -17.50 -0.52
N GLU A 142 -13.13 -17.65 -1.66
CA GLU A 142 -12.10 -16.68 -2.08
C GLU A 142 -12.73 -15.33 -2.42
N ASN A 143 -12.15 -14.25 -1.89
CA ASN A 143 -12.46 -12.90 -2.36
C ASN A 143 -11.78 -12.61 -3.71
N SER A 144 -12.20 -11.52 -4.37
CA SER A 144 -11.71 -11.15 -5.71
C SER A 144 -10.18 -10.96 -5.79
N VAL A 145 -9.57 -10.41 -4.73
CA VAL A 145 -8.12 -10.15 -4.67
C VAL A 145 -7.32 -11.46 -4.56
N VAL A 146 -7.75 -12.36 -3.68
CA VAL A 146 -7.11 -13.68 -3.52
C VAL A 146 -7.27 -14.50 -4.80
N ARG A 147 -8.46 -14.46 -5.42
CA ARG A 147 -8.72 -15.12 -6.69
C ARG A 147 -7.82 -14.61 -7.81
N SER A 148 -7.66 -13.29 -7.94
CA SER A 148 -6.81 -12.70 -8.99
C SER A 148 -5.33 -13.02 -8.78
N ALA A 149 -4.83 -12.98 -7.55
CA ALA A 149 -3.46 -13.36 -7.20
C ALA A 149 -3.19 -14.85 -7.47
N ARG A 150 -4.13 -15.74 -7.14
CA ARG A 150 -4.02 -17.18 -7.44
C ARG A 150 -3.97 -17.45 -8.94
N LEU A 151 -4.84 -16.81 -9.72
CA LEU A 151 -4.86 -16.96 -11.18
C LEU A 151 -3.59 -16.40 -11.82
N ALA A 152 -3.08 -15.27 -11.33
CA ALA A 152 -1.79 -14.72 -11.78
C ALA A 152 -0.63 -15.68 -11.50
N SER A 153 -0.57 -16.23 -10.28
CA SER A 153 0.45 -17.22 -9.89
C SER A 153 0.34 -18.51 -10.70
N GLN A 154 -0.87 -18.96 -11.03
CA GLN A 154 -1.08 -20.11 -11.90
C GLN A 154 -0.59 -19.86 -13.33
N ARG A 155 -0.89 -18.68 -13.90
CA ARG A 155 -0.39 -18.28 -15.22
C ARG A 155 1.14 -18.23 -15.26
N ALA A 156 1.77 -17.69 -14.21
CA ALA A 156 3.23 -17.61 -14.10
C ALA A 156 3.87 -19.01 -14.10
N ARG A 157 3.40 -19.93 -13.25
CA ARG A 157 3.90 -21.32 -13.22
C ARG A 157 3.71 -22.04 -14.56
N SER A 158 2.57 -21.84 -15.23
CA SER A 158 2.33 -22.43 -16.54
C SER A 158 3.22 -21.82 -17.63
N MET A 159 3.58 -20.53 -17.53
CA MET A 159 4.51 -19.88 -18.45
C MET A 159 5.92 -20.42 -18.26
N GLU A 160 6.37 -20.56 -17.02
CA GLU A 160 7.68 -21.09 -16.66
C GLU A 160 7.84 -22.55 -17.11
N ALA A 161 6.83 -23.40 -16.85
CA ALA A 161 6.82 -24.77 -17.33
C ALA A 161 6.94 -24.84 -18.87
N ARG A 162 6.23 -23.95 -19.60
CA ARG A 162 6.29 -23.88 -21.07
C ARG A 162 7.63 -23.36 -21.60
N ALA A 163 8.36 -22.56 -20.83
CA ALA A 163 9.67 -22.06 -21.22
C ALA A 163 10.75 -23.16 -21.14
N LEU A 164 10.53 -24.15 -20.27
CA LEU A 164 11.41 -25.30 -20.09
C LEU A 164 11.00 -26.50 -20.97
N GLU A 165 9.89 -26.42 -21.70
CA GLU A 165 9.42 -27.49 -22.60
C GLU A 165 10.46 -27.75 -23.70
N SER A 166 10.77 -29.03 -23.92
CA SER A 166 11.49 -29.46 -25.11
C SER A 166 10.65 -29.25 -26.37
N SER A 167 11.31 -29.25 -27.54
CA SER A 167 10.63 -29.10 -28.83
C SER A 167 9.56 -30.19 -29.04
N ASP A 168 9.85 -31.43 -28.63
CA ASP A 168 8.94 -32.56 -28.80
C ASP A 168 7.72 -32.48 -27.88
N GLU A 169 7.92 -32.13 -26.59
CA GLU A 169 6.82 -31.90 -25.65
C GLU A 169 5.91 -30.75 -26.11
N ARG A 170 6.51 -29.68 -26.63
CA ARG A 170 5.76 -28.56 -27.20
C ARG A 170 4.95 -28.99 -28.42
N ALA A 171 5.51 -29.81 -29.31
CA ALA A 171 4.81 -30.32 -30.48
C ALA A 171 3.63 -31.21 -30.09
N GLN A 172 3.83 -32.14 -29.14
CA GLN A 172 2.78 -33.00 -28.60
C GLN A 172 1.66 -32.18 -27.95
N ARG A 173 2.00 -31.18 -27.13
CA ARG A 173 1.01 -30.29 -26.49
C ARG A 173 0.19 -29.51 -27.53
N LEU A 174 0.84 -28.99 -28.57
CA LEU A 174 0.14 -28.26 -29.63
C LEU A 174 -0.74 -29.18 -30.49
N ALA A 175 -0.31 -30.42 -30.73
CA ALA A 175 -1.12 -31.43 -31.41
C ALA A 175 -2.37 -31.78 -30.61
N PHE A 176 -2.21 -32.10 -29.32
CA PHE A 176 -3.33 -32.35 -28.40
C PHE A 176 -4.30 -31.17 -28.34
N LEU A 177 -3.79 -29.94 -28.26
CA LEU A 177 -4.63 -28.74 -28.24
C LEU A 177 -5.41 -28.55 -29.55
N ARG A 178 -4.81 -28.84 -30.72
CA ARG A 178 -5.49 -28.76 -32.01
C ARG A 178 -6.64 -29.76 -32.08
N GLU A 179 -6.41 -30.99 -31.64
CA GLU A 179 -7.42 -32.04 -31.63
C GLU A 179 -8.57 -31.72 -30.67
N HIS A 180 -8.26 -31.33 -29.42
CA HIS A 180 -9.26 -30.93 -28.44
C HIS A 180 -10.09 -29.72 -28.91
N VAL A 181 -9.45 -28.72 -29.52
CA VAL A 181 -10.15 -27.55 -30.09
C VAL A 181 -11.01 -27.95 -31.30
N ALA A 182 -10.56 -28.89 -32.13
CA ALA A 182 -11.37 -29.41 -33.23
C ALA A 182 -12.60 -30.18 -32.74
N ALA A 183 -12.44 -31.03 -31.72
CA ALA A 183 -13.53 -31.79 -31.12
C ALA A 183 -14.57 -30.88 -30.45
N THR A 184 -14.13 -29.87 -29.69
CA THR A 184 -15.04 -28.88 -29.09
C THR A 184 -15.81 -28.10 -30.16
N ARG A 185 -15.14 -27.69 -31.25
CA ARG A 185 -15.79 -27.01 -32.39
C ARG A 185 -16.80 -27.88 -33.14
N ALA A 186 -16.55 -29.19 -33.23
CA ALA A 186 -17.49 -30.12 -33.87
C ALA A 186 -18.79 -30.26 -33.08
N ASN A 187 -18.72 -30.09 -31.76
CA ASN A 187 -19.86 -30.17 -30.84
C ASN A 187 -20.50 -28.79 -30.53
N GLU A 188 -20.01 -27.70 -31.13
CA GLU A 188 -20.56 -26.35 -30.92
C GLU A 188 -21.99 -26.25 -31.44
N THR A 189 -22.86 -25.63 -30.66
CA THR A 189 -24.19 -25.21 -31.14
C THR A 189 -24.08 -24.05 -32.12
N SER A 190 -25.13 -23.80 -32.90
CA SER A 190 -25.18 -22.68 -33.86
C SER A 190 -24.95 -21.30 -33.18
N GLY A 191 -25.48 -21.11 -31.97
CA GLY A 191 -25.30 -19.90 -31.18
C GLY A 191 -23.85 -19.68 -30.76
N GLU A 192 -23.23 -20.68 -30.13
CA GLU A 192 -21.83 -20.64 -29.70
C GLU A 192 -20.87 -20.40 -30.87
N ARG A 193 -21.15 -21.03 -32.02
CA ARG A 193 -20.40 -20.80 -33.26
C ARG A 193 -20.47 -19.34 -33.72
N SER A 194 -21.65 -18.72 -33.66
CA SER A 194 -21.85 -17.31 -34.04
C SER A 194 -21.05 -16.37 -33.15
N GLU A 195 -21.12 -16.57 -31.83
CA GLU A 195 -20.37 -15.77 -30.84
C GLU A 195 -18.86 -15.89 -31.01
N ARG A 196 -18.36 -17.11 -31.27
CA ARG A 196 -16.93 -17.34 -31.54
C ARG A 196 -16.48 -16.62 -32.81
N LEU A 197 -17.27 -16.69 -33.89
CA LEU A 197 -16.96 -16.02 -35.15
C LEU A 197 -17.05 -14.49 -35.02
N ALA A 198 -17.98 -13.96 -34.22
CA ALA A 198 -18.04 -12.54 -33.89
C ALA A 198 -16.79 -12.10 -33.12
N SER A 199 -16.42 -12.85 -32.08
CA SER A 199 -15.21 -12.59 -31.29
C SER A 199 -13.94 -12.64 -32.14
N GLN A 200 -13.82 -13.61 -33.04
CA GLN A 200 -12.70 -13.68 -33.99
C GLN A 200 -12.65 -12.46 -34.93
N ARG A 201 -13.80 -12.01 -35.44
CA ARG A 201 -13.88 -10.79 -36.27
C ARG A 201 -13.39 -9.55 -35.50
N THR A 202 -13.80 -9.40 -34.24
CA THR A 202 -13.36 -8.30 -33.38
C THR A 202 -11.85 -8.33 -33.15
N ILE A 203 -11.29 -9.49 -32.80
CA ILE A 203 -9.85 -9.65 -32.58
C ILE A 203 -9.06 -9.35 -33.87
N ALA A 204 -9.52 -9.86 -35.02
CA ALA A 204 -8.88 -9.61 -36.31
C ALA A 204 -8.98 -8.13 -36.72
N SER A 205 -10.07 -7.44 -36.38
CA SER A 205 -10.21 -5.99 -36.58
C SER A 205 -9.18 -5.22 -35.75
N GLN A 206 -9.11 -5.50 -34.44
CA GLN A 206 -8.15 -4.87 -33.54
C GLN A 206 -6.69 -5.13 -33.94
N ALA A 207 -6.37 -6.33 -34.42
CA ALA A 207 -5.04 -6.66 -34.91
C ALA A 207 -4.66 -5.83 -36.15
N ARG A 208 -5.60 -5.69 -37.10
CA ARG A 208 -5.40 -4.85 -38.31
C ARG A 208 -5.23 -3.37 -37.96
N GLU A 209 -6.00 -2.87 -37.00
CA GLU A 209 -5.87 -1.50 -36.50
C GLU A 209 -4.51 -1.25 -35.85
N ARG A 210 -4.04 -2.15 -34.98
CA ARG A 210 -2.68 -2.04 -34.40
C ARG A 210 -1.59 -2.04 -35.47
N GLN A 211 -1.75 -2.87 -36.50
CA GLN A 211 -0.80 -2.92 -37.62
C GLN A 211 -0.85 -1.64 -38.46
N SER A 212 -2.03 -1.05 -38.69
CA SER A 212 -2.16 0.21 -39.41
C SER A 212 -1.57 1.39 -38.65
N VAL A 213 -1.78 1.47 -37.33
CA VAL A 213 -1.14 2.47 -36.46
C VAL A 213 0.37 2.35 -36.53
N ARG A 214 0.92 1.13 -36.42
CA ARG A 214 2.36 0.89 -36.54
C ARG A 214 2.91 1.31 -37.91
N ALA A 215 2.16 1.11 -39.00
CA ALA A 215 2.57 1.54 -40.34
C ALA A 215 2.54 3.06 -40.51
N ARG A 216 1.50 3.76 -40.02
CA ARG A 216 1.43 5.24 -40.00
C ARG A 216 2.58 5.85 -39.20
N ASN A 217 2.89 5.23 -38.07
CA ASN A 217 3.97 5.61 -37.16
C ASN A 217 5.36 5.57 -37.83
N LEU A 218 5.63 4.61 -38.73
CA LEU A 218 6.88 4.55 -39.49
C LEU A 218 6.97 5.63 -40.59
N ALA A 219 5.84 6.08 -41.14
CA ALA A 219 5.80 7.07 -42.22
C ALA A 219 6.04 8.51 -41.74
N HIS A 220 5.85 8.81 -40.45
CA HIS A 220 5.92 10.16 -39.87
C HIS A 220 7.35 10.69 -39.57
N GLY A 221 8.38 10.16 -40.24
CA GLY A 221 9.79 10.44 -39.93
C GLY A 221 10.29 11.87 -40.21
N PHE A 222 9.62 12.66 -41.06
CA PHE A 222 10.05 14.03 -41.38
C PHE A 222 8.92 15.06 -41.16
N ARG A 223 9.19 16.08 -40.34
CA ARG A 223 8.30 17.24 -40.05
C ARG A 223 6.94 16.91 -39.40
N SER A 224 6.78 15.73 -38.82
CA SER A 224 5.56 15.33 -38.08
C SER A 224 5.19 16.29 -36.95
N ALA A 225 6.16 16.98 -36.34
CA ALA A 225 5.90 18.02 -35.34
C ALA A 225 4.99 19.16 -35.83
N PHE A 226 4.95 19.43 -37.14
CA PHE A 226 4.12 20.49 -37.72
C PHE A 226 2.74 20.00 -38.20
N ASN A 227 2.55 18.68 -38.30
CA ASN A 227 1.29 18.05 -38.72
C ASN A 227 0.86 17.04 -37.64
N TYR A 228 0.43 17.56 -36.49
CA TYR A 228 -0.03 16.74 -35.38
C TYR A 228 -1.33 16.02 -35.73
N ASP A 229 -1.28 14.69 -35.76
CA ASP A 229 -2.43 13.79 -35.83
C ASP A 229 -2.65 13.11 -34.47
N CYS A 230 -3.78 13.39 -33.81
CA CYS A 230 -4.11 12.83 -32.49
C CYS A 230 -4.42 11.33 -32.49
N SER A 231 -4.57 10.69 -33.66
CA SER A 231 -4.76 9.25 -33.79
C SER A 231 -3.45 8.45 -33.67
N ILE A 232 -2.32 9.13 -33.63
CA ILE A 232 -0.99 8.55 -33.53
C ILE A 232 -0.51 8.55 -32.09
N ASP A 233 -0.12 7.37 -31.60
CA ASP A 233 0.57 7.24 -30.32
C ASP A 233 2.06 7.59 -30.48
N TYR A 234 2.38 8.89 -30.41
CA TYR A 234 3.74 9.39 -30.52
C TYR A 234 4.67 8.89 -29.41
N ALA A 235 4.14 8.47 -28.25
CA ALA A 235 4.95 7.96 -27.15
C ALA A 235 5.62 6.61 -27.49
N GLN A 236 5.04 5.84 -28.42
CA GLN A 236 5.60 4.58 -28.90
C GLN A 236 6.61 4.77 -30.05
N LEU A 237 6.79 5.99 -30.57
CA LEU A 237 7.74 6.27 -31.63
C LEU A 237 9.17 6.34 -31.07
N ILE A 238 10.01 5.40 -31.49
CA ILE A 238 11.44 5.35 -31.12
C ILE A 238 12.16 6.64 -31.57
N THR A 239 11.71 7.27 -32.67
CA THR A 239 12.25 8.52 -33.23
C THR A 239 12.12 9.73 -32.30
N VAL A 240 11.24 9.70 -31.29
CA VAL A 240 11.00 10.81 -30.35
C VAL A 240 11.81 10.64 -29.05
N LYS A 241 12.75 9.71 -28.98
CA LYS A 241 13.65 9.56 -27.83
C LYS A 241 14.78 10.60 -27.89
N LEU A 242 14.51 11.81 -27.39
CA LEU A 242 15.48 12.90 -27.23
C LEU A 242 16.64 12.57 -26.27
N GLY A 243 16.47 11.53 -25.44
CA GLY A 243 17.45 11.12 -24.43
C GLY A 243 17.42 12.01 -23.17
N GLU A 244 18.40 11.80 -22.29
CA GLU A 244 18.57 12.60 -21.09
C GLU A 244 19.23 13.95 -21.40
N MET A 245 18.87 14.97 -20.62
CA MET A 245 19.44 16.31 -20.71
C MET A 245 20.77 16.37 -19.93
N SER A 246 21.80 15.72 -20.47
CA SER A 246 23.08 15.49 -19.77
C SER A 246 24.23 16.39 -20.23
N LYS A 247 24.06 17.13 -21.34
CA LYS A 247 25.13 17.98 -21.89
C LYS A 247 25.11 19.35 -21.22
N THR A 248 26.10 19.64 -20.38
CA THR A 248 26.20 20.95 -19.72
C THR A 248 26.77 22.01 -20.67
N CYS A 249 26.11 23.17 -20.74
CA CYS A 249 26.63 24.32 -21.47
C CYS A 249 27.85 24.93 -20.74
N PRO A 250 28.99 25.14 -21.40
CA PRO A 250 30.19 25.68 -20.74
C PRO A 250 30.08 27.17 -20.39
N LYS A 251 29.06 27.88 -20.89
CA LYS A 251 28.87 29.32 -20.67
C LYS A 251 27.88 29.63 -19.55
N CYS A 252 26.72 28.99 -19.56
CA CYS A 252 25.64 29.25 -18.60
C CYS A 252 25.30 28.05 -17.71
N LEU A 253 26.03 26.94 -17.82
CA LEU A 253 25.81 25.70 -17.06
C LEU A 253 24.42 25.04 -17.26
N ALA A 254 23.59 25.56 -18.17
CA ALA A 254 22.33 24.93 -18.52
C ALA A 254 22.57 23.52 -19.05
N LEU A 255 21.78 22.58 -18.56
CA LEU A 255 21.72 21.23 -19.09
C LEU A 255 21.00 21.24 -20.45
N LYS A 256 21.51 20.45 -21.39
CA LYS A 256 21.03 20.37 -22.78
C LYS A 256 20.90 18.93 -23.24
N TRP A 257 20.09 18.73 -24.29
CA TRP A 257 20.15 17.49 -25.06
C TRP A 257 21.38 17.44 -25.96
N ILE A 258 21.84 16.23 -26.31
CA ILE A 258 23.06 16.02 -27.10
C ILE A 258 23.00 16.76 -28.45
N ASP A 259 21.86 16.68 -29.14
CA ASP A 259 21.63 17.24 -30.47
C ASP A 259 21.17 18.71 -30.45
N GLU A 260 21.07 19.33 -29.27
CA GLU A 260 20.60 20.71 -29.15
C GLU A 260 21.72 21.71 -29.54
N PRO A 261 21.44 22.69 -30.44
CA PRO A 261 22.46 23.61 -30.92
C PRO A 261 23.01 24.52 -29.82
N ASN A 262 24.28 24.93 -29.93
CA ASN A 262 25.01 25.67 -28.90
C ASN A 262 24.37 27.02 -28.51
N GLY A 263 23.51 27.59 -29.35
CA GLY A 263 22.85 28.87 -29.12
C GLY A 263 21.54 28.83 -28.32
N MET A 264 20.92 27.66 -28.10
CA MET A 264 19.54 27.61 -27.55
C MET A 264 19.40 28.10 -26.11
N CYS A 265 20.43 27.90 -25.27
CA CYS A 265 20.34 28.24 -23.84
C CYS A 265 20.72 29.70 -23.53
N CYS A 266 21.83 30.21 -24.09
CA CYS A 266 22.37 31.54 -23.76
C CYS A 266 22.82 32.33 -24.99
N ALA A 267 22.35 31.95 -26.18
CA ALA A 267 22.81 32.52 -27.45
C ALA A 267 24.35 32.50 -27.57
N ALA A 268 24.98 31.39 -27.17
CA ALA A 268 26.43 31.21 -27.10
C ALA A 268 27.16 32.16 -26.13
N GLY A 269 26.51 32.53 -25.02
CA GLY A 269 27.07 33.38 -23.97
C GLY A 269 26.75 34.87 -24.11
N LYS A 270 25.92 35.24 -25.09
CA LYS A 270 25.45 36.62 -25.26
C LYS A 270 24.40 37.02 -24.21
N ILE A 271 23.67 36.04 -23.69
CA ILE A 271 22.65 36.25 -22.66
C ILE A 271 23.22 35.75 -21.34
N VAL A 272 23.37 36.66 -20.38
CA VAL A 272 23.69 36.36 -18.99
C VAL A 272 22.42 36.57 -18.19
N LEU A 273 21.84 35.48 -17.68
CA LEU A 273 20.69 35.57 -16.79
C LEU A 273 21.18 35.90 -15.38
N PRO A 274 20.52 36.82 -14.66
CA PRO A 274 20.79 37.02 -13.24
C PRO A 274 20.50 35.73 -12.47
N ASP A 275 21.28 35.47 -11.42
CA ASP A 275 20.98 34.39 -10.50
C ASP A 275 19.65 34.65 -9.81
N ILE A 276 18.84 33.60 -9.66
CA ILE A 276 17.58 33.67 -8.93
C ILE A 276 17.92 33.84 -7.45
N PRO A 277 17.53 34.95 -6.80
CA PRO A 277 17.83 35.14 -5.38
C PRO A 277 17.15 34.06 -4.57
N GLU A 278 17.83 33.58 -3.53
CA GLU A 278 17.22 32.61 -2.63
C GLU A 278 15.97 33.20 -1.96
N PRO A 279 14.88 32.41 -1.84
CA PRO A 279 13.68 32.87 -1.16
C PRO A 279 13.97 33.15 0.32
N PRO A 280 13.37 34.19 0.93
CA PRO A 280 13.56 34.50 2.34
C PRO A 280 12.92 33.42 3.24
N GLN A 281 13.39 33.29 4.48
CA GLN A 281 12.80 32.39 5.47
C GLN A 281 11.46 32.93 6.00
N PRO A 282 10.45 32.06 6.27
CA PRO A 282 10.52 30.58 6.24
C PRO A 282 10.21 29.93 4.88
N LEU A 283 10.01 30.71 3.80
CA LEU A 283 9.58 30.19 2.49
C LEU A 283 10.58 29.19 1.89
N LYS A 284 11.89 29.43 2.07
CA LYS A 284 12.94 28.50 1.60
C LYS A 284 12.77 27.11 2.21
N ASP A 285 12.65 27.02 3.52
CA ASP A 285 12.57 25.72 4.21
C ASP A 285 11.26 25.00 3.89
N LEU A 286 10.17 25.75 3.71
CA LEU A 286 8.87 25.21 3.29
C LEU A 286 8.90 24.61 1.89
N LEU A 287 9.63 25.21 0.95
CA LEU A 287 9.74 24.73 -0.43
C LEU A 287 10.74 23.57 -0.57
N THR A 288 11.79 23.55 0.26
CA THR A 288 12.86 22.55 0.19
C THR A 288 12.64 21.34 1.08
N GLY A 289 11.59 21.33 1.92
CA GLY A 289 11.26 20.20 2.77
C GLY A 289 11.94 20.21 4.15
N HIS A 290 12.68 21.27 4.49
CA HIS A 290 13.39 21.39 5.75
C HIS A 290 12.50 21.90 6.90
N HIS A 291 11.34 22.50 6.59
CA HIS A 291 10.38 22.95 7.60
C HIS A 291 9.43 21.82 8.02
N VAL A 292 9.02 21.77 9.30
CA VAL A 292 8.12 20.74 9.85
C VAL A 292 6.76 20.70 9.13
N LEU A 293 6.29 21.86 8.67
CA LEU A 293 5.03 22.01 7.93
C LEU A 293 5.17 21.88 6.40
N SER A 294 6.34 21.55 5.86
CA SER A 294 6.59 21.56 4.39
C SER A 294 5.61 20.67 3.62
N THR A 295 5.39 19.44 4.08
CA THR A 295 4.48 18.49 3.42
C THR A 295 3.04 19.02 3.39
N GLN A 296 2.56 19.60 4.49
CA GLN A 296 1.23 20.19 4.57
C GLN A 296 1.10 21.45 3.73
N PHE A 297 2.16 22.28 3.72
CA PHE A 297 2.25 23.49 2.91
C PHE A 297 2.18 23.15 1.42
N LEU A 298 3.04 22.27 0.92
CA LEU A 298 3.06 21.86 -0.49
C LEU A 298 1.74 21.23 -0.94
N LYS A 299 1.12 20.40 -0.08
CA LYS A 299 -0.21 19.82 -0.36
C LYS A 299 -1.30 20.89 -0.52
N ASN A 300 -1.18 22.01 0.20
CA ASN A 300 -2.18 23.09 0.22
C ASN A 300 -1.68 24.40 -0.41
N ILE A 301 -0.57 24.39 -1.15
CA ILE A 301 0.13 25.61 -1.58
C ILE A 301 -0.76 26.56 -2.39
N ARG A 302 -1.65 26.00 -3.23
CA ARG A 302 -2.64 26.78 -3.98
C ARG A 302 -3.58 27.56 -3.07
N LYS A 303 -4.03 26.97 -1.95
CA LYS A 303 -4.91 27.65 -0.98
C LYS A 303 -4.17 28.77 -0.26
N TYR A 304 -2.91 28.54 0.15
CA TYR A 304 -2.07 29.58 0.73
C TYR A 304 -1.88 30.74 -0.26
N ASN A 305 -1.52 30.46 -1.51
CA ASN A 305 -1.36 31.50 -2.54
C ASN A 305 -2.65 32.30 -2.77
N SER A 306 -3.82 31.65 -2.75
CA SER A 306 -5.11 32.33 -2.87
C SER A 306 -5.39 33.31 -1.73
N LEU A 307 -4.96 33.03 -0.49
CA LEU A 307 -5.13 33.96 0.65
C LEU A 307 -4.33 35.26 0.53
N PHE A 308 -3.23 35.22 -0.23
CA PHE A 308 -2.32 36.35 -0.41
C PHE A 308 -2.45 37.02 -1.79
N GLN A 309 -3.43 36.60 -2.59
CA GLN A 309 -3.66 37.14 -3.92
C GLN A 309 -4.12 38.60 -3.86
N MET A 310 -3.45 39.49 -4.60
CA MET A 310 -3.78 40.93 -4.65
C MET A 310 -4.81 41.27 -5.72
N THR A 311 -4.91 40.47 -6.78
CA THR A 311 -5.76 40.76 -7.94
C THR A 311 -6.76 39.65 -8.16
N SER A 312 -7.99 39.95 -8.55
CA SER A 312 -8.91 38.90 -8.95
C SER A 312 -8.62 38.43 -10.38
N PHE A 313 -9.06 37.22 -10.71
CA PHE A 313 -8.91 36.63 -12.04
C PHE A 313 -10.08 37.05 -12.93
N GLY A 314 -9.80 37.79 -14.00
CA GLY A 314 -10.79 38.19 -15.01
C GLY A 314 -10.59 37.41 -16.31
N ALA A 315 -11.59 36.65 -16.73
CA ALA A 315 -11.62 36.04 -18.06
C ALA A 315 -13.06 35.82 -18.52
N LYS A 316 -13.27 35.75 -19.84
CA LYS A 316 -14.55 35.33 -20.41
C LYS A 316 -14.61 33.80 -20.36
N GLU A 317 -15.20 33.26 -19.29
CA GLU A 317 -15.38 31.82 -19.14
C GLU A 317 -16.40 31.31 -20.18
N ILE A 318 -16.01 30.28 -20.95
CA ILE A 318 -16.91 29.55 -21.84
C ILE A 318 -17.49 28.40 -21.03
N ARG A 319 -18.80 28.42 -20.77
CA ARG A 319 -19.51 27.30 -20.14
C ARG A 319 -20.30 26.53 -21.19
N GLU A 320 -19.80 25.34 -21.56
CA GLU A 320 -20.47 24.44 -22.50
C GLU A 320 -21.17 23.30 -21.74
N GLY A 321 -22.51 23.34 -21.69
CA GLY A 321 -23.34 22.26 -21.15
C GLY A 321 -23.18 22.02 -19.64
N ASN A 322 -23.75 20.90 -19.18
CA ASN A 322 -23.84 20.57 -17.75
C ASN A 322 -22.60 19.88 -17.17
N PHE A 323 -21.66 19.42 -18.02
CA PHE A 323 -20.44 18.75 -17.57
C PHE A 323 -19.24 19.13 -18.43
N MET A 324 -18.32 19.90 -17.83
CA MET A 324 -17.08 20.32 -18.47
C MET A 324 -15.91 20.05 -17.51
N PRO A 325 -15.01 19.09 -17.80
CA PRO A 325 -13.92 18.72 -16.90
C PRO A 325 -12.75 19.71 -16.93
N THR A 326 -12.81 20.74 -17.79
CA THR A 326 -11.74 21.73 -17.98
C THR A 326 -12.31 23.14 -17.94
N PHE A 327 -11.58 24.09 -17.37
CA PHE A 327 -11.94 25.50 -17.38
C PHE A 327 -11.56 26.11 -18.73
N LYS A 328 -12.55 26.55 -19.53
CA LYS A 328 -12.34 27.15 -20.85
C LYS A 328 -12.51 28.66 -20.77
N ILE A 329 -11.59 29.39 -21.40
CA ILE A 329 -11.62 30.84 -21.49
C ILE A 329 -11.56 31.27 -22.95
N GLU A 330 -12.33 32.29 -23.29
CA GLU A 330 -12.31 32.95 -24.59
C GLU A 330 -11.52 34.26 -24.50
N GLY A 331 -10.59 34.47 -25.42
CA GLY A 331 -9.82 35.71 -25.49
C GLY A 331 -8.74 35.82 -24.41
N GLN A 332 -8.57 37.03 -23.86
CA GLN A 332 -7.45 37.37 -23.00
C GLN A 332 -7.78 37.24 -21.50
N VAL A 333 -6.78 36.86 -20.70
CA VAL A 333 -6.84 36.86 -19.24
C VAL A 333 -6.40 38.22 -18.71
N TYR A 334 -7.15 38.73 -17.73
CA TYR A 334 -6.89 40.00 -17.06
C TYR A 334 -6.69 39.76 -15.56
N HIS A 335 -5.73 40.48 -14.97
CA HIS A 335 -5.65 40.65 -13.53
C HIS A 335 -6.44 41.90 -13.14
N LEU A 336 -7.57 41.71 -12.46
CA LEU A 336 -8.45 42.80 -12.08
C LEU A 336 -8.07 43.32 -10.69
N ILE A 337 -7.77 44.61 -10.62
CA ILE A 337 -7.56 45.32 -9.37
C ILE A 337 -8.84 46.12 -9.10
N GLY A 338 -9.55 45.76 -8.03
CA GLY A 338 -10.77 46.47 -7.61
C GLY A 338 -10.46 47.81 -6.94
N SER A 339 -11.45 48.37 -6.25
CA SER A 339 -11.23 49.56 -5.40
C SER A 339 -10.15 49.27 -4.35
N LEU A 340 -9.32 50.26 -4.04
CA LEU A 340 -8.29 50.12 -2.99
C LEU A 340 -8.91 49.97 -1.61
N LEU A 341 -10.07 50.58 -1.37
CA LEU A 341 -10.83 50.45 -0.14
C LEU A 341 -12.09 49.61 -0.36
N PRO A 342 -12.54 48.87 0.68
CA PRO A 342 -13.83 48.19 0.62
C PRO A 342 -14.96 49.20 0.46
N LEU A 343 -15.99 48.83 -0.29
CA LEU A 343 -17.25 49.58 -0.35
C LEU A 343 -17.95 49.54 1.01
N SER A 344 -18.79 50.53 1.30
CA SER A 344 -19.52 50.60 2.56
C SER A 344 -20.30 49.32 2.84
N GLY A 345 -20.06 48.71 4.00
CA GLY A 345 -20.70 47.45 4.43
C GLY A 345 -20.14 46.16 3.80
N GLN A 346 -19.11 46.24 2.94
CA GLN A 346 -18.46 45.06 2.37
C GLN A 346 -17.21 44.68 3.16
N SER A 347 -16.90 43.37 3.22
CA SER A 347 -15.64 42.90 3.77
C SER A 347 -14.47 43.20 2.82
N PRO A 348 -13.26 43.47 3.33
CA PRO A 348 -12.07 43.65 2.49
C PRO A 348 -11.78 42.40 1.64
N GLN A 349 -11.46 42.59 0.37
CA GLN A 349 -11.10 41.50 -0.56
C GLN A 349 -9.79 41.79 -1.31
N PHE A 350 -9.05 40.72 -1.63
CA PHE A 350 -7.80 40.77 -2.40
C PHE A 350 -6.81 41.81 -1.86
N LEU A 351 -6.41 42.80 -2.68
CA LEU A 351 -5.51 43.89 -2.29
C LEU A 351 -5.99 44.66 -1.05
N GLN A 352 -7.30 44.83 -0.86
CA GLN A 352 -7.88 45.58 0.25
C GLN A 352 -7.55 44.96 1.61
N ILE A 353 -7.31 43.64 1.65
CA ILE A 353 -6.92 42.93 2.87
C ILE A 353 -5.61 43.50 3.40
N TYR A 354 -4.69 43.95 2.54
CA TYR A 354 -3.40 44.47 3.01
C TYR A 354 -3.49 45.84 3.70
N PHE A 355 -4.65 46.50 3.69
CA PHE A 355 -4.85 47.86 4.22
C PHE A 355 -5.62 47.93 5.53
N ILE A 356 -6.06 46.80 6.08
CA ILE A 356 -6.63 46.73 7.45
C ILE A 356 -5.55 46.38 8.47
N SER A 357 -5.89 46.42 9.75
CA SER A 357 -4.95 46.09 10.83
C SER A 357 -4.41 44.66 10.66
N ASP A 358 -3.13 44.45 10.97
CA ASP A 358 -2.48 43.14 10.76
C ASP A 358 -3.21 41.98 11.49
N ALA A 359 -3.86 42.26 12.63
CA ALA A 359 -4.68 41.30 13.36
C ALA A 359 -5.99 40.97 12.62
N ASP A 360 -6.63 41.97 12.00
CA ASP A 360 -7.83 41.77 11.19
C ASP A 360 -7.50 41.01 9.90
N GLN A 361 -6.33 41.25 9.31
CA GLN A 361 -5.85 40.49 8.14
C GLN A 361 -5.74 39.00 8.44
N LEU A 362 -5.09 38.65 9.54
CA LEU A 362 -4.90 37.27 9.96
C LEU A 362 -6.24 36.61 10.26
N SER A 363 -7.12 37.31 10.97
CA SER A 363 -8.47 36.83 11.31
C SER A 363 -9.29 36.58 10.04
N LEU A 364 -9.29 37.52 9.09
CA LEU A 364 -10.01 37.40 7.83
C LEU A 364 -9.48 36.23 6.99
N ARG A 365 -8.16 36.11 6.83
CA ARG A 365 -7.54 35.00 6.08
C ARG A 365 -7.83 33.64 6.71
N SER A 366 -7.81 33.57 8.04
CA SER A 366 -8.15 32.35 8.78
C SER A 366 -9.63 31.97 8.60
N ASN A 367 -10.53 32.95 8.56
CA ASN A 367 -11.95 32.72 8.27
C ASN A 367 -12.21 32.25 6.82
N ILE A 368 -11.44 32.75 5.85
CA ILE A 368 -11.54 32.32 4.44
C ILE A 368 -11.09 30.85 4.28
N ALA A 369 -10.06 30.42 5.01
CA ALA A 369 -9.52 29.07 4.91
C ALA A 369 -9.26 28.45 6.30
N PRO A 370 -10.32 28.04 7.03
CA PRO A 370 -10.21 27.58 8.42
C PRO A 370 -9.43 26.26 8.59
N ASN A 371 -9.18 25.54 7.48
CA ASN A 371 -8.44 24.28 7.48
C ASN A 371 -6.92 24.46 7.30
N LEU A 372 -6.43 25.70 7.17
CA LEU A 372 -5.00 25.99 7.05
C LEU A 372 -4.40 26.33 8.41
N ASN A 373 -3.07 26.17 8.52
CA ASN A 373 -2.36 26.47 9.77
C ASN A 373 -2.24 28.00 9.93
N ILE A 374 -2.81 28.54 11.01
CA ILE A 374 -2.89 29.98 11.27
C ILE A 374 -1.50 30.59 11.50
N ASP A 375 -0.62 29.89 12.24
CA ASP A 375 0.75 30.36 12.49
C ASP A 375 1.51 30.53 11.18
N LEU A 376 1.36 29.58 10.25
CA LEU A 376 1.98 29.65 8.94
C LEU A 376 1.38 30.77 8.07
N ILE A 377 0.07 31.06 8.19
CA ILE A 377 -0.53 32.23 7.54
C ILE A 377 0.12 33.51 8.10
N ASN A 378 0.31 33.60 9.41
CA ASN A 378 0.94 34.75 10.05
C ASN A 378 2.42 34.93 9.63
N ASP A 379 3.17 33.83 9.53
CA ASP A 379 4.56 33.85 9.07
C ASP A 379 4.67 34.34 7.62
N LEU A 380 3.81 33.85 6.74
CA LEU A 380 3.76 34.28 5.33
C LEU A 380 3.31 35.74 5.19
N GLN A 381 2.36 36.19 6.01
CA GLN A 381 1.94 37.60 6.07
C GLN A 381 3.12 38.50 6.48
N THR A 382 3.85 38.11 7.53
CA THR A 382 5.03 38.83 8.03
C THR A 382 6.13 38.89 6.98
N LEU A 383 6.38 37.77 6.30
CA LEU A 383 7.34 37.70 5.19
C LEU A 383 6.95 38.65 4.06
N LEU A 384 5.68 38.64 3.63
CA LEU A 384 5.23 39.53 2.56
C LEU A 384 5.32 41.01 2.94
N ASN A 385 4.92 41.38 4.16
CA ASN A 385 5.07 42.75 4.65
C ASN A 385 6.55 43.21 4.70
N SER A 386 7.47 42.27 4.94
CA SER A 386 8.90 42.54 5.09
C SER A 386 9.66 42.61 3.76
N TYR A 387 9.24 41.88 2.73
CA TYR A 387 10.01 41.77 1.48
C TYR A 387 9.27 42.28 0.25
N ASN A 388 7.94 42.34 0.26
CA ASN A 388 7.18 42.78 -0.90
C ASN A 388 7.16 44.31 -1.00
N ILE A 389 7.92 44.83 -1.96
CA ILE A 389 8.04 46.28 -2.23
C ILE A 389 6.70 46.93 -2.57
N TYR A 390 5.76 46.20 -3.18
CA TYR A 390 4.46 46.75 -3.57
C TYR A 390 3.58 46.98 -2.35
N ILE A 391 3.53 46.03 -1.40
CA ILE A 391 2.76 46.20 -0.15
C ILE A 391 3.23 47.44 0.58
N ARG A 392 4.55 47.62 0.72
CA ARG A 392 5.15 48.78 1.38
C ARG A 392 4.80 50.07 0.67
N SER A 393 4.94 50.10 -0.66
CA SER A 393 4.60 51.27 -1.47
C SER A 393 3.12 51.62 -1.33
N PHE A 394 2.21 50.65 -1.41
CA PHE A 394 0.78 50.89 -1.27
C PHE A 394 0.41 51.39 0.14
N LYS A 395 0.90 50.74 1.20
CA LYS A 395 0.67 51.17 2.59
C LYS A 395 1.15 52.61 2.81
N HIS A 396 2.40 52.91 2.42
CA HIS A 396 2.98 54.25 2.53
C HIS A 396 2.15 55.31 1.79
N ASN A 397 1.76 55.03 0.54
CA ASN A 397 0.93 55.97 -0.24
C ASN A 397 -0.46 56.19 0.37
N LEU A 398 -1.05 55.16 1.00
CA LEU A 398 -2.36 55.26 1.61
C LEU A 398 -2.34 56.01 2.95
N GLU A 399 -1.24 55.91 3.71
CA GLU A 399 -1.03 56.59 4.98
C GLU A 399 -0.72 58.10 4.80
N HIS A 400 0.00 58.46 3.73
CA HIS A 400 0.47 59.84 3.52
C HIS A 400 -0.36 60.68 2.56
N ASN A 401 -1.13 60.07 1.66
CA ASN A 401 -2.08 60.82 0.84
C ASN A 401 -3.44 60.80 1.53
N SER A 402 -3.97 61.97 1.90
CA SER A 402 -5.37 62.08 2.30
C SER A 402 -6.22 61.44 1.19
N LEU A 403 -6.97 60.40 1.56
CA LEU A 403 -7.83 59.62 0.67
C LEU A 403 -8.93 60.52 0.07
N SER A 404 -8.58 61.32 -0.93
CA SER A 404 -9.56 61.96 -1.78
C SER A 404 -10.26 60.89 -2.60
N ASP A 405 -11.57 60.99 -2.79
CA ASP A 405 -12.44 60.00 -3.44
C ASP A 405 -12.05 59.61 -4.89
N ASN A 406 -10.99 60.21 -5.46
CA ASN A 406 -10.58 60.08 -6.86
C ASN A 406 -9.16 59.55 -7.06
N LEU A 407 -8.59 58.79 -6.12
CA LEU A 407 -7.31 58.10 -6.32
C LEU A 407 -7.42 57.04 -7.43
N LYS A 408 -6.64 57.22 -8.51
CA LYS A 408 -6.55 56.26 -9.62
C LYS A 408 -5.19 55.60 -9.63
N LEU A 409 -5.17 54.27 -9.64
CA LEU A 409 -3.96 53.50 -9.91
C LEU A 409 -3.72 53.45 -11.42
N ILE A 410 -2.66 54.09 -11.90
CA ILE A 410 -2.28 54.06 -13.32
C ILE A 410 -1.03 53.18 -13.47
N ILE A 411 -1.16 52.07 -14.19
CA ILE A 411 -0.02 51.20 -14.53
C ILE A 411 0.53 51.68 -15.87
N HIS A 412 1.69 52.34 -15.84
CA HIS A 412 2.39 52.72 -17.06
C HIS A 412 3.20 51.54 -17.60
N ALA A 413 2.64 50.79 -18.55
CA ALA A 413 3.30 49.65 -19.19
C ALA A 413 4.61 50.04 -19.92
N ASP A 414 4.70 51.30 -20.37
CA ASP A 414 5.80 51.83 -21.18
C ASP A 414 6.86 52.59 -20.38
N HIS A 415 6.75 52.62 -19.05
CA HIS A 415 7.68 53.39 -18.22
C HIS A 415 9.04 52.67 -18.10
N THR A 416 10.01 53.09 -18.92
CA THR A 416 11.40 52.65 -18.81
C THR A 416 12.05 53.23 -17.53
N PRO A 417 12.65 52.42 -16.65
CA PRO A 417 13.46 52.93 -15.54
C PRO A 417 14.55 53.87 -16.06
N GLN A 418 14.84 54.96 -15.35
CA GLN A 418 15.74 56.05 -15.80
C GLN A 418 17.14 55.62 -16.25
N ASN A 419 17.57 54.38 -15.93
CA ASN A 419 18.91 53.85 -16.23
C ASN A 419 18.90 52.56 -17.09
N GLN A 420 17.85 52.27 -17.86
CA GLN A 420 17.77 51.03 -18.68
C GLN A 420 17.40 51.26 -20.15
N ASN A 421 17.89 50.38 -21.03
CA ASN A 421 17.70 50.46 -22.49
C ASN A 421 16.24 50.28 -22.92
N ARG A 422 15.82 51.06 -23.93
CA ARG A 422 14.48 51.08 -24.57
C ARG A 422 13.95 49.72 -25.06
N GLY A 423 14.80 48.71 -25.21
CA GLY A 423 14.44 47.38 -25.73
C GLY A 423 14.16 46.31 -24.67
N ARG A 424 14.16 46.64 -23.38
CA ARG A 424 13.88 45.67 -22.31
C ARG A 424 12.37 45.58 -22.10
N PHE A 425 11.76 44.48 -22.57
CA PHE A 425 10.37 44.18 -22.24
C PHE A 425 10.25 43.96 -20.72
N ASN A 426 9.23 44.56 -20.10
CA ASN A 426 8.83 44.19 -18.75
C ASN A 426 8.45 42.71 -18.77
N SER A 427 9.16 41.87 -18.01
CA SER A 427 8.74 40.50 -17.75
C SER A 427 7.43 40.58 -16.96
N GLY A 428 6.31 40.40 -17.67
CA GLY A 428 4.95 40.44 -17.11
C GLY A 428 4.66 39.33 -16.12
#